data_AF-A0A4Y4AWH4-F1
#
_entry.id   AF-A0A4Y4AWH4-F1
#
_cell.length_a   1.000
_cell.length_b   1.000
_cell.length_c   1.000
_cell.angle_alpha   90.00
_cell.angle_beta   90.00
_cell.angle_gamma   90.00
#
_symmetry.space_group_name_H-M   'P 1'
#
loop_
_entity.id
_entity.type
_entity.pdbx_description
1 polymer ?
#
loop_
_entity_poly.entity_id
_entity_poly.type
_entity_poly.pdbx_seq_one_letter_code
_entity_poly.pdbx_strand_id
1 'polypeptide(L)'
;MKTLKLLAAGILLLATTATTQAQVSVNVNIGTPPAWGPAGYSNIDYYYIPDIQSYYDIRLSQFIYFGNGRWIRSRNLPQQYRNYDLYNGYKVVLHDYHGRSPYVHYKTHKAKYHKGYKGKPQKAIGHRNNGKHDYKHNSGNHNSNRGNGNGKGNGNGKH
;
A
#
# COMPACT_ATOMS: atom_id res chain seq x y z
N MET A 1 16.98 56.17 62.03
CA MET A 1 15.75 55.38 61.79
C MET A 1 15.93 54.63 60.48
N LYS A 2 15.72 53.32 60.52
CA LYS A 2 16.16 52.33 59.52
C LYS A 2 15.36 52.48 58.23
N THR A 3 16.00 52.95 57.16
CA THR A 3 15.44 52.97 55.79
C THR A 3 15.46 51.55 55.24
N LEU A 4 14.37 50.81 55.42
CA LEU A 4 13.33 50.56 54.42
C LEU A 4 13.77 49.66 53.25
N LYS A 5 13.25 48.41 53.33
CA LYS A 5 12.54 47.68 52.27
C LYS A 5 13.38 46.95 51.20
N LEU A 6 13.57 45.65 51.45
CA LEU A 6 13.29 44.53 50.53
C LEU A 6 13.62 44.79 49.05
N LEU A 7 14.90 44.70 48.71
CA LEU A 7 15.37 44.44 47.35
C LEU A 7 15.45 42.92 47.12
N ALA A 8 15.23 42.52 45.86
CA ALA A 8 15.03 41.15 45.36
C ALA A 8 13.59 40.64 45.61
N ALA A 9 12.57 41.25 45.00
CA ALA A 9 12.22 40.99 43.59
C ALA A 9 12.34 39.49 43.27
N GLY A 10 11.18 38.86 43.13
CA GLY A 10 11.07 37.47 42.73
C GLY A 10 11.69 37.19 41.36
N ILE A 11 11.50 35.95 40.91
CA ILE A 11 12.12 35.32 39.75
C ILE A 11 13.37 34.53 40.17
N LEU A 12 13.17 33.52 41.01
CA LEU A 12 13.92 32.28 40.84
C LEU A 12 12.91 31.13 40.69
N LEU A 13 12.06 31.31 39.67
CA LEU A 13 11.37 30.24 38.98
C LEU A 13 12.46 29.41 38.28
N LEU A 14 13.22 28.63 39.06
CA LEU A 14 14.21 27.68 38.57
C LEU A 14 13.47 26.55 37.85
N ALA A 15 13.12 26.82 36.61
CA ALA A 15 13.39 25.98 35.46
C ALA A 15 13.40 24.47 35.74
N THR A 16 12.24 23.92 36.11
CA THR A 16 11.91 22.56 35.71
C THR A 16 11.54 22.61 34.23
N THR A 17 12.56 22.68 33.37
CA THR A 17 12.39 22.44 31.94
C THR A 17 12.01 20.98 31.75
N ALA A 18 10.69 20.72 31.81
CA ALA A 18 10.11 19.50 31.32
C ALA A 18 10.54 19.36 29.86
N THR A 19 11.51 18.49 29.58
CA THR A 19 11.85 18.09 28.22
C THR A 19 10.76 17.13 27.76
N THR A 20 9.63 17.71 27.37
CA THR A 20 8.57 16.95 26.73
C THR A 20 9.12 16.47 25.39
N GLN A 21 9.49 15.18 25.32
CA GLN A 21 9.75 14.52 24.04
C GLN A 21 8.40 14.34 23.34
N ALA A 22 7.94 15.39 22.67
CA ALA A 22 6.84 15.27 21.75
C ALA A 22 7.33 14.46 20.55
N GLN A 23 7.01 13.17 20.52
CA GLN A 23 7.09 12.40 19.29
C GLN A 23 5.96 12.90 18.38
N VAL A 24 6.29 13.86 17.52
CA VAL A 24 5.35 14.34 16.51
C VAL A 24 5.30 13.29 15.40
N SER A 25 4.35 12.37 15.50
CA SER A 25 3.96 11.53 14.36
C SER A 25 3.15 12.40 13.39
N VAL A 26 3.84 13.12 12.52
CA VAL A 26 3.18 13.83 11.42
C VAL A 26 2.72 12.77 10.41
N ASN A 27 1.44 12.37 10.51
CA ASN A 27 0.78 11.62 9.45
C ASN A 27 0.49 12.58 8.30
N VAL A 28 1.53 12.94 7.54
CA VAL A 28 1.37 13.70 6.31
C VAL A 28 0.76 12.74 5.30
N ASN A 29 -0.52 12.94 4.96
CA ASN A 29 -1.13 12.23 3.84
C ASN A 29 -0.47 12.72 2.53
N ILE A 30 0.64 12.08 2.16
CA ILE A 30 1.40 12.29 0.92
C ILE A 30 0.61 11.62 -0.21
N GLY A 31 -0.44 12.30 -0.70
CA GLY A 31 -1.38 11.71 -1.65
C GLY A 31 -2.08 10.45 -1.11
N THR A 32 -3.04 9.92 -1.86
CA THR A 32 -3.65 8.64 -1.53
C THR A 32 -3.05 7.58 -2.46
N PRO A 33 -2.30 6.60 -1.92
CA PRO A 33 -1.83 5.48 -2.71
C PRO A 33 -2.99 4.84 -3.49
N PRO A 34 -2.80 4.52 -4.77
CA PRO A 34 -3.82 3.87 -5.57
C PRO A 34 -4.13 2.48 -4.99
N ALA A 35 -5.37 2.01 -5.15
CA ALA A 35 -5.81 0.70 -4.66
C ALA A 35 -4.93 -0.47 -5.16
N TRP A 36 -4.38 -0.36 -6.37
CA TRP A 36 -3.46 -1.37 -6.91
C TRP A 36 -2.05 -1.31 -6.30
N GLY A 37 -1.69 -0.27 -5.54
CA GLY A 37 -0.36 -0.11 -4.95
C GLY A 37 -0.04 -1.18 -3.89
N PRO A 38 1.25 -1.45 -3.60
CA PRO A 38 1.65 -2.38 -2.53
C PRO A 38 1.08 -1.99 -1.16
N ALA A 39 0.54 -2.96 -0.42
CA ALA A 39 0.07 -2.76 0.94
C ALA A 39 1.23 -2.81 1.97
N GLY A 40 1.03 -2.15 3.11
CA GLY A 40 1.96 -2.21 4.24
C GLY A 40 3.06 -1.14 4.24
N TYR A 41 2.90 -0.08 3.44
CA TYR A 41 3.87 1.00 3.33
C TYR A 41 3.23 2.35 3.68
N SER A 42 3.96 3.19 4.41
CA SER A 42 3.61 4.57 4.73
C SER A 42 4.71 5.52 4.25
N ASN A 43 4.38 6.80 4.08
CA ASN A 43 5.32 7.86 3.72
C ASN A 43 6.11 7.58 2.43
N ILE A 44 5.39 7.25 1.36
CA ILE A 44 5.97 6.88 0.07
C ILE A 44 5.56 7.86 -1.02
N ASP A 45 6.54 8.27 -1.83
CA ASP A 45 6.32 9.24 -2.91
C ASP A 45 6.13 8.56 -4.27
N TYR A 46 6.83 7.44 -4.51
CA TYR A 46 6.89 6.80 -5.82
C TYR A 46 6.87 5.27 -5.78
N TYR A 47 6.25 4.70 -6.80
CA TYR A 47 6.47 3.31 -7.20
C TYR A 47 7.33 3.25 -8.46
N TYR A 48 8.25 2.30 -8.53
CA TYR A 48 8.86 1.86 -9.78
C TYR A 48 8.19 0.57 -10.25
N ILE A 49 7.87 0.48 -11.54
CA ILE A 49 7.16 -0.65 -12.15
C ILE A 49 8.11 -1.25 -13.21
N PRO A 50 8.88 -2.29 -12.85
CA PRO A 50 9.98 -2.79 -13.69
C PRO A 50 9.55 -3.27 -15.07
N ASP A 51 8.46 -4.03 -15.15
CA ASP A 51 8.02 -4.70 -16.39
C ASP A 51 7.75 -3.71 -17.52
N ILE A 52 7.20 -2.55 -17.17
CA ILE A 52 6.91 -1.44 -18.09
C ILE A 52 7.89 -0.27 -17.93
N GLN A 53 8.96 -0.45 -17.13
CA GLN A 53 10.03 0.52 -16.89
C GLN A 53 9.51 1.94 -16.60
N SER A 54 8.46 2.02 -15.81
CA SER A 54 7.74 3.26 -15.52
C SER A 54 7.75 3.55 -14.03
N TYR A 55 7.49 4.79 -13.66
CA TYR A 55 7.25 5.20 -12.29
C TYR A 55 5.78 5.59 -12.13
N TYR A 56 5.31 5.57 -10.89
CA TYR A 56 4.04 6.18 -10.51
C TYR A 56 4.29 7.14 -9.36
N ASP A 57 3.95 8.40 -9.56
CA ASP A 57 3.96 9.47 -8.58
C ASP A 57 2.64 9.42 -7.79
N ILE A 58 2.73 9.09 -6.51
CA ILE A 58 1.56 8.90 -5.64
C ILE A 58 0.88 10.23 -5.37
N ARG A 59 1.67 11.29 -5.16
CA ARG A 59 1.20 12.64 -4.82
C ARG A 59 0.37 13.24 -5.95
N LEU A 60 0.85 13.08 -7.18
CA LEU A 60 0.19 13.64 -8.36
C LEU A 60 -0.74 12.65 -9.07
N SER A 61 -0.76 11.39 -8.65
CA SER A 61 -1.51 10.31 -9.30
C SER A 61 -1.19 10.20 -10.79
N GLN A 62 0.10 10.19 -11.12
CA GLN A 62 0.60 10.20 -12.50
C GLN A 62 1.65 9.13 -12.73
N PHE A 63 1.59 8.48 -13.88
CA PHE A 63 2.67 7.69 -14.41
C PHE A 63 3.78 8.60 -14.96
N ILE A 64 5.02 8.14 -14.82
CA ILE A 64 6.20 8.74 -15.44
C ILE A 64 6.89 7.66 -16.25
N TYR A 65 6.97 7.83 -17.56
CA TYR A 65 7.54 6.83 -18.46
C TYR A 65 8.39 7.49 -19.54
N PHE A 66 9.32 6.73 -20.11
CA PHE A 66 10.13 7.20 -21.22
C PHE A 66 9.37 6.98 -22.54
N GLY A 67 9.20 8.05 -23.32
CA GLY A 67 8.52 8.04 -24.61
C GLY A 67 8.88 9.27 -25.45
N ASN A 68 8.94 9.11 -26.77
CA ASN A 68 9.31 10.20 -27.70
C ASN A 68 10.64 10.89 -27.31
N GLY A 69 11.64 10.09 -26.91
CA GLY A 69 12.97 10.56 -26.53
C GLY A 69 13.05 11.31 -25.19
N ARG A 70 11.97 11.39 -24.42
CA ARG A 70 11.93 12.13 -23.14
C ARG A 70 11.11 11.42 -22.07
N TRP A 71 11.25 11.88 -20.82
CA TRP A 71 10.37 11.46 -19.73
C TRP A 71 9.05 12.23 -19.80
N ILE A 72 7.95 11.49 -19.78
CA ILE A 72 6.59 12.02 -19.91
C ILE A 72 5.83 11.70 -18.62
N ARG A 73 5.12 12.70 -18.09
CA ARG A 73 4.15 12.53 -17.00
C ARG A 73 2.74 12.48 -17.57
N SER A 74 1.95 11.48 -17.20
CA SER A 74 0.56 11.33 -17.65
C SER A 74 -0.27 10.57 -16.62
N ARG A 75 -1.58 10.85 -16.55
CA ARG A 75 -2.51 10.09 -15.70
C ARG A 75 -2.68 8.63 -16.15
N ASN A 76 -2.38 8.35 -17.42
CA ASN A 76 -2.56 7.03 -18.02
C ASN A 76 -1.23 6.49 -18.55
N LEU A 77 -1.11 5.17 -18.54
CA LEU A 77 -0.02 4.46 -19.20
C LEU A 77 -0.01 4.72 -20.72
N PRO A 78 1.16 4.65 -21.37
CA PRO A 78 1.24 4.75 -22.82
C PRO A 78 0.49 3.58 -23.48
N GLN A 79 0.07 3.75 -24.73
CA GLN A 79 -0.79 2.77 -25.44
C GLN A 79 -0.24 1.34 -25.38
N GLN A 80 1.06 1.18 -25.58
CA GLN A 80 1.78 -0.11 -25.51
C GLN A 80 1.62 -0.86 -24.17
N TYR A 81 1.31 -0.15 -23.08
CA TYR A 81 1.17 -0.72 -21.73
C TYR A 81 -0.21 -0.51 -21.13
N ARG A 82 -1.21 -0.10 -21.92
CA ARG A 82 -2.59 0.12 -21.42
C ARG A 82 -3.21 -1.09 -20.73
N ASN A 83 -2.82 -2.29 -21.18
CA ASN A 83 -3.35 -3.55 -20.67
C ASN A 83 -2.51 -4.16 -19.54
N TYR A 84 -1.48 -3.44 -19.04
CA TYR A 84 -0.68 -3.92 -17.93
C TYR A 84 -1.54 -4.06 -16.66
N ASP A 85 -1.49 -5.22 -16.03
CA ASP A 85 -2.24 -5.48 -14.80
C ASP A 85 -1.52 -4.85 -13.59
N LEU A 86 -1.92 -3.64 -13.23
CA LEU A 86 -1.33 -2.92 -12.10
C LEU A 86 -1.61 -3.60 -10.73
N TYR A 87 -2.70 -4.37 -10.61
CA TYR A 87 -3.04 -5.04 -9.35
C TYR A 87 -2.07 -6.18 -9.08
N ASN A 88 -1.84 -7.03 -10.08
CA ASN A 88 -1.01 -8.23 -9.97
C ASN A 88 0.45 -8.01 -10.36
N GLY A 89 0.73 -6.99 -11.17
CA GLY A 89 2.07 -6.68 -11.66
C GLY A 89 3.00 -6.22 -10.55
N TYR A 90 4.29 -6.52 -10.69
CA TYR A 90 5.32 -6.19 -9.70
C TYR A 90 5.58 -4.68 -9.64
N LYS A 91 5.66 -4.14 -8.43
CA LYS A 91 5.96 -2.73 -8.15
C LYS A 91 6.89 -2.63 -6.96
N VAL A 92 7.88 -1.76 -7.10
CA VAL A 92 8.89 -1.49 -6.09
C VAL A 92 8.56 -0.17 -5.43
N VAL A 93 8.50 -0.18 -4.11
CA VAL A 93 8.35 1.01 -3.30
C VAL A 93 9.71 1.73 -3.22
N LEU A 94 9.74 3.01 -3.58
CA LEU A 94 10.95 3.82 -3.48
C LEU A 94 10.88 4.63 -2.17
N HIS A 95 11.58 4.15 -1.14
CA HIS A 95 11.59 4.75 0.19
C HIS A 95 12.45 6.01 0.28
N ASP A 96 13.61 6.01 -0.37
CA ASP A 96 14.66 7.00 -0.11
C ASP A 96 14.69 8.14 -1.15
N TYR A 97 13.60 8.40 -1.87
CA TYR A 97 13.55 9.41 -2.93
C TYR A 97 12.43 10.44 -2.72
N HIS A 98 12.82 11.70 -2.53
CA HIS A 98 11.90 12.82 -2.23
C HIS A 98 11.89 13.94 -3.28
N GLY A 99 12.47 13.72 -4.46
CA GLY A 99 12.54 14.71 -5.54
C GLY A 99 11.34 14.66 -6.51
N ARG A 100 11.40 15.48 -7.57
CA ARG A 100 10.39 15.50 -8.66
C ARG A 100 10.73 14.62 -9.86
N SER A 101 11.92 14.04 -9.88
CA SER A 101 12.51 13.41 -11.08
C SER A 101 13.08 12.02 -10.73
N PRO A 102 12.25 11.05 -10.33
CA PRO A 102 12.74 9.73 -9.87
C PRO A 102 13.52 8.97 -10.95
N TYR A 103 13.35 9.37 -12.20
CA TYR A 103 14.05 8.85 -13.37
C TYR A 103 15.54 9.23 -13.45
N VAL A 104 16.05 10.15 -12.62
CA VAL A 104 17.51 10.41 -12.55
C VAL A 104 18.28 9.15 -12.12
N HIS A 105 17.64 8.26 -11.37
CA HIS A 105 18.18 6.97 -10.94
C HIS A 105 17.71 5.80 -11.81
N TYR A 106 17.17 6.07 -13.00
CA TYR A 106 16.59 5.04 -13.87
C TYR A 106 17.54 3.89 -14.19
N LYS A 107 18.80 4.19 -14.51
CA LYS A 107 19.82 3.16 -14.81
C LYS A 107 19.98 2.20 -13.64
N THR A 108 20.10 2.74 -12.43
CA THR A 108 20.25 1.97 -11.19
C THR A 108 19.00 1.15 -10.88
N HIS A 109 17.80 1.75 -10.96
CA HIS A 109 16.55 1.04 -10.70
C HIS A 109 16.31 -0.09 -11.71
N LYS A 110 16.59 0.15 -12.99
CA LYS A 110 16.47 -0.86 -14.05
C LYS A 110 17.41 -2.04 -13.83
N ALA A 111 18.64 -1.78 -13.39
CA ALA A 111 19.62 -2.83 -13.10
C ALA A 111 19.32 -3.57 -11.78
N LYS A 112 18.77 -2.88 -10.79
CA LYS A 112 18.43 -3.50 -9.49
C LYS A 112 17.14 -4.31 -9.56
N TYR A 113 16.15 -3.82 -10.29
CA TYR A 113 14.82 -4.40 -10.38
C TYR A 113 14.52 -4.79 -11.83
N HIS A 114 14.81 -6.04 -12.15
CA HIS A 114 14.64 -6.60 -13.48
C HIS A 114 13.16 -6.86 -13.80
N LYS A 115 12.87 -6.94 -15.10
CA LYS A 115 11.56 -7.39 -15.60
C LYS A 115 11.33 -8.86 -15.27
N GLY A 116 10.07 -9.26 -15.14
CA GLY A 116 9.67 -10.65 -14.94
C GLY A 116 9.96 -11.15 -13.54
N TYR A 117 9.51 -10.40 -12.53
CA TYR A 117 9.63 -10.79 -11.13
C TYR A 117 9.05 -12.19 -10.89
N LYS A 118 9.82 -13.06 -10.23
CA LYS A 118 9.44 -14.47 -9.93
C LYS A 118 9.23 -14.77 -8.45
N GLY A 119 9.17 -13.74 -7.60
CA GLY A 119 8.93 -13.93 -6.17
C GLY A 119 7.45 -14.08 -5.83
N LYS A 120 7.14 -14.04 -4.53
CA LYS A 120 5.76 -14.15 -4.03
C LYS A 120 4.91 -12.97 -4.53
N PRO A 121 3.63 -13.19 -4.89
CA PRO A 121 2.73 -12.12 -5.29
C PRO A 121 2.67 -11.00 -4.25
N GLN A 122 2.68 -9.75 -4.72
CA GLN A 122 2.53 -8.60 -3.84
C GLN A 122 1.05 -8.37 -3.51
N LYS A 123 0.76 -8.16 -2.23
CA LYS A 123 -0.58 -7.77 -1.77
C LYS A 123 -0.83 -6.31 -2.15
N ALA A 124 -1.92 -6.06 -2.88
CA ALA A 124 -2.40 -4.71 -3.16
C ALA A 124 -3.20 -4.13 -1.98
N ILE A 125 -3.27 -2.80 -1.89
CA ILE A 125 -4.03 -2.09 -0.85
C ILE A 125 -5.53 -2.39 -0.96
N GLY A 126 -6.06 -2.36 -2.18
CA GLY A 126 -7.45 -2.65 -2.48
C GLY A 126 -7.61 -3.89 -3.34
N HIS A 127 -8.87 -4.25 -3.56
CA HIS A 127 -9.24 -5.33 -4.46
C HIS A 127 -9.61 -4.77 -5.82
N ARG A 128 -9.31 -5.53 -6.88
CA ARG A 128 -9.82 -5.21 -8.21
C ARG A 128 -11.33 -5.43 -8.16
N ASN A 129 -12.11 -4.36 -8.29
CA ASN A 129 -13.55 -4.44 -8.47
C ASN A 129 -13.84 -5.05 -9.86
N ASN A 130 -13.59 -6.33 -10.04
CA ASN A 130 -14.36 -7.11 -11.00
C ASN A 130 -15.74 -7.22 -10.36
N GLY A 131 -16.80 -6.76 -11.03
CA GLY A 131 -18.18 -6.73 -10.55
C GLY A 131 -18.82 -8.09 -10.20
N LYS A 132 -18.08 -8.98 -9.55
CA LYS A 132 -18.63 -10.12 -8.82
C LYS A 132 -19.29 -9.54 -7.58
N HIS A 133 -20.60 -9.43 -7.65
CA HIS A 133 -21.45 -9.52 -6.47
C HIS A 133 -21.05 -10.80 -5.74
N ASP A 134 -20.18 -10.68 -4.74
CA ASP A 134 -20.00 -11.72 -3.74
C ASP A 134 -21.32 -11.79 -2.97
N TYR A 135 -22.25 -12.60 -3.47
CA TYR A 135 -23.28 -13.17 -2.61
C TYR A 135 -22.51 -13.92 -1.52
N LYS A 136 -22.36 -13.26 -0.37
CA LYS A 136 -21.97 -13.89 0.89
C LYS A 136 -22.86 -15.12 1.05
N HIS A 137 -22.34 -16.30 0.72
CA HIS A 137 -22.87 -17.53 1.28
C HIS A 137 -22.53 -17.48 2.76
N ASN A 138 -23.46 -16.90 3.53
CA ASN A 138 -23.57 -17.15 4.94
C ASN A 138 -23.65 -18.67 5.07
N SER A 139 -22.57 -19.28 5.53
CA SER A 139 -22.50 -20.69 5.92
C SER A 139 -23.40 -20.86 7.14
N GLY A 140 -24.71 -20.83 6.91
CA GLY A 140 -25.73 -21.25 7.84
C GLY A 140 -25.52 -22.74 8.10
N ASN A 141 -25.18 -23.01 9.35
CA ASN A 141 -25.05 -24.32 9.96
C ASN A 141 -26.34 -25.14 9.71
N HIS A 142 -26.39 -25.94 8.64
CA HIS A 142 -27.48 -26.88 8.39
C HIS A 142 -27.07 -28.25 8.91
N ASN A 143 -27.39 -28.47 10.19
CA ASN A 143 -27.47 -29.78 10.81
C ASN A 143 -28.56 -30.58 10.09
N SER A 144 -28.18 -31.39 9.10
CA SER A 144 -29.12 -32.28 8.42
C SER A 144 -29.09 -33.66 9.08
N ASN A 145 -29.91 -33.79 10.12
CA ASN A 145 -30.34 -35.08 10.64
C ASN A 145 -31.21 -35.75 9.56
N ARG A 146 -30.61 -36.54 8.68
CA ARG A 146 -31.33 -37.39 7.71
C ARG A 146 -31.34 -38.82 8.22
N GLY A 147 -32.29 -39.11 9.11
CA GLY A 147 -32.87 -40.44 9.19
C GLY A 147 -33.60 -40.70 7.87
N ASN A 148 -33.16 -41.70 7.12
CA ASN A 148 -33.94 -42.22 6.01
C ASN A 148 -33.83 -43.75 6.03
N GLY A 149 -34.85 -44.37 6.61
CA GLY A 149 -35.06 -45.81 6.50
C GLY A 149 -35.40 -46.16 5.06
N ASN A 150 -34.62 -47.07 4.47
CA ASN A 150 -34.98 -47.74 3.24
C ASN A 150 -34.96 -49.24 3.51
N GLY A 151 -36.13 -49.78 3.84
CA GLY A 151 -36.43 -51.18 3.59
C GLY A 151 -36.54 -51.39 2.09
N LYS A 152 -35.79 -52.36 1.57
CA LYS A 152 -36.11 -53.10 0.35
C LYS A 152 -35.34 -54.41 0.36
N GLY A 153 -36.07 -55.49 0.57
CA GLY A 153 -35.61 -56.86 0.36
C GLY A 153 -35.48 -57.22 -1.12
N ASN A 154 -35.10 -58.49 -1.31
CA ASN A 154 -34.69 -59.22 -2.52
C ASN A 154 -33.17 -59.40 -2.53
N GLY A 155 -32.58 -60.61 -2.53
CA GLY A 155 -33.06 -61.96 -2.74
C GLY A 155 -31.92 -62.78 -3.39
N ASN A 156 -31.87 -64.09 -3.11
CA ASN A 156 -31.00 -65.16 -3.65
C ASN A 156 -29.58 -65.27 -3.05
N GLY A 157 -29.06 -66.45 -2.69
CA GLY A 157 -29.50 -67.85 -2.81
C GLY A 157 -28.29 -68.76 -2.50
N LYS A 158 -28.48 -70.00 -2.02
CA LYS A 158 -28.08 -71.30 -2.63
C LYS A 158 -27.91 -72.29 -1.43
N HIS A 159 -28.59 -73.45 -1.35
CA HIS A 159 -28.31 -74.73 -2.03
C HIS A 159 -26.82 -75.05 -2.18
#